data_AF-A0A2T1FZL2-F1
#
_entry.id   AF-A0A2T1FZL2-F1
#
_cell.length_a   1.000
_cell.length_b   1.000
_cell.length_c   1.000
_cell.angle_alpha   90.00
_cell.angle_beta   90.00
_cell.angle_gamma   90.00
#
_symmetry.space_group_name_H-M   'P 1'
#
loop_
_entity.id
_entity.type
_entity.pdbx_description
1 polymer ?
#
loop_
_entity_poly.entity_id
_entity_poly.type
_entity_poly.pdbx_seq_one_letter_code
_entity_poly.pdbx_strand_id
1 'polypeptide(L)'
;MFEITLSTTIAADAIAAAFSRLIPTGLKIDVFPTSDTPDEVGAIWAWMEETNDPAWPCSIAVIHHGDECELGSYPDLRVAEYLHQCFGCNVLCCIYYPFMGISNPQDPYWALVIVSGQWYFADTCGTALMGFDLVGAEEDDKVELIRPISVPNVWAK
;
A
#
# COMPACT_ATOMS: atom_id res chain seq x y z
N MET A 1 -5.24 1.76 10.29
CA MET A 1 -5.63 1.80 8.87
C MET A 1 -4.45 2.30 8.07
N PHE A 2 -4.16 1.66 6.95
CA PHE A 2 -3.14 2.10 6.00
C PHE A 2 -3.57 1.72 4.58
N GLU A 3 -2.93 2.32 3.59
CA GLU A 3 -3.23 2.10 2.17
C GLU A 3 -1.99 1.54 1.45
N ILE A 4 -2.25 0.61 0.54
CA ILE A 4 -1.25 -0.04 -0.32
C ILE A 4 -1.73 0.04 -1.77
N THR A 5 -0.93 0.59 -2.67
CA THR A 5 -1.25 0.63 -4.10
C THR A 5 -0.31 -0.29 -4.88
N LEU A 6 -0.86 -1.08 -5.80
CA LEU A 6 -0.16 -2.10 -6.55
C LEU A 6 -0.04 -1.70 -8.02
N SER A 7 1.12 -1.98 -8.60
CA SER A 7 1.36 -1.82 -10.05
C SER A 7 0.73 -2.91 -10.92
N THR A 8 -0.07 -3.80 -10.33
CA THR A 8 -0.83 -4.82 -11.04
C THR A 8 -2.13 -5.10 -10.30
N THR A 9 -3.18 -5.44 -11.04
CA THR A 9 -4.40 -5.97 -10.45
C THR A 9 -4.16 -7.39 -9.96
N ILE A 10 -4.52 -7.67 -8.70
CA ILE A 10 -4.42 -8.99 -8.07
C ILE A 10 -5.80 -9.34 -7.53
N ALA A 11 -6.22 -10.59 -7.68
CA ALA A 11 -7.53 -11.00 -7.19
C ALA A 11 -7.64 -10.94 -5.65
N ALA A 12 -8.82 -10.58 -5.15
CA ALA A 12 -9.07 -10.39 -3.71
C ALA A 12 -8.74 -11.64 -2.87
N ASP A 13 -9.02 -12.83 -3.39
CA ASP A 13 -8.71 -14.10 -2.75
C ASP A 13 -7.19 -14.34 -2.63
N ALA A 14 -6.42 -13.97 -3.65
CA ALA A 14 -4.97 -14.04 -3.64
C ALA A 14 -4.36 -13.03 -2.64
N ILE A 15 -4.91 -11.81 -2.56
CA ILE A 15 -4.54 -10.83 -1.54
C ILE A 15 -4.86 -11.37 -0.14
N ALA A 16 -6.08 -11.85 0.09
CA ALA A 16 -6.49 -12.43 1.38
C ALA A 16 -5.58 -13.59 1.81
N ALA A 17 -5.22 -14.47 0.87
CA ALA A 17 -4.29 -15.57 1.12
C ALA A 17 -2.88 -15.10 1.47
N ALA A 18 -2.40 -14.01 0.86
CA ALA A 18 -1.11 -13.40 1.20
C ALA A 18 -1.15 -12.81 2.62
N PHE A 19 -2.15 -11.98 2.94
CA PHE A 19 -2.30 -11.39 4.27
C PHE A 19 -2.47 -12.44 5.37
N SER A 20 -3.18 -13.54 5.10
CA SER A 20 -3.37 -14.65 6.04
C SER A 20 -2.05 -15.28 6.50
N ARG A 21 -0.96 -15.12 5.73
CA ARG A 21 0.39 -15.58 6.11
C ARG A 21 1.15 -14.59 6.98
N LEU A 22 0.70 -13.35 7.08
CA LEU A 22 1.30 -12.30 7.90
C LEU A 22 0.69 -12.20 9.30
N ILE A 23 -0.58 -12.61 9.45
CA ILE A 23 -1.33 -12.52 10.69
C ILE A 23 -1.26 -13.82 11.51
N PRO A 24 -1.48 -13.76 12.84
CA PRO A 24 -1.53 -14.93 13.72
C PRO A 24 -2.50 -16.01 13.26
N THR A 25 -2.13 -17.26 13.54
CA THR A 25 -3.01 -18.41 13.29
C THR A 25 -4.29 -18.27 14.12
N GLY A 26 -5.43 -18.24 13.45
CA GLY A 26 -6.75 -18.07 14.08
C GLY A 26 -7.40 -16.73 13.78
N LEU A 27 -6.64 -15.74 13.28
CA LEU A 27 -7.20 -14.54 12.69
C LEU A 27 -7.48 -14.77 11.20
N LYS A 28 -8.52 -14.09 10.71
CA LYS A 28 -8.91 -14.06 9.31
C LYS A 28 -8.91 -12.62 8.85
N ILE A 29 -8.60 -12.45 7.58
CA ILE A 29 -8.74 -11.19 6.86
C ILE A 29 -9.71 -11.41 5.70
N ASP A 30 -10.73 -10.58 5.65
CA ASP A 30 -11.64 -10.53 4.52
C ASP A 30 -11.23 -9.35 3.63
N VAL A 31 -11.23 -9.58 2.31
CA VAL A 31 -10.85 -8.59 1.30
C VAL A 31 -12.01 -8.44 0.34
N PHE A 32 -12.57 -7.23 0.27
CA PHE A 32 -13.77 -6.94 -0.52
C PHE A 32 -13.47 -5.96 -1.64
N PRO A 33 -14.13 -6.07 -2.80
CA PRO A 33 -14.20 -4.96 -3.76
C PRO A 33 -14.98 -3.77 -3.15
N THR A 34 -14.67 -2.54 -3.56
CA THR A 34 -15.16 -1.27 -2.98
C THR A 34 -16.69 -1.14 -2.85
N SER A 35 -17.45 -1.94 -3.60
CA SER A 35 -18.92 -1.87 -3.61
C SER A 35 -19.59 -2.46 -2.38
N ASP A 36 -18.86 -3.24 -1.57
CA ASP A 36 -19.44 -4.08 -0.54
C ASP A 36 -18.91 -3.64 0.82
N THR A 37 -19.54 -2.64 1.45
CA THR A 37 -19.30 -2.34 2.86
C THR A 37 -19.84 -3.52 3.68
N PRO A 38 -18.97 -4.30 4.35
CA PRO A 38 -19.41 -5.47 5.11
C PRO A 38 -20.19 -5.07 6.37
N ASP A 39 -21.32 -5.75 6.62
CA ASP A 39 -22.14 -5.55 7.82
C ASP A 39 -21.44 -6.02 9.11
N GLU A 40 -20.59 -7.05 9.00
CA GLU A 40 -19.77 -7.58 10.08
C GLU A 40 -18.35 -7.86 9.55
N VAL A 41 -17.34 -7.39 10.28
CA VAL A 41 -15.92 -7.60 9.96
C VAL A 41 -15.15 -8.09 11.17
N GLY A 42 -14.12 -8.90 10.90
CA GLY A 42 -13.16 -9.31 11.92
C GLY A 42 -12.23 -8.18 12.37
N ALA A 43 -11.24 -8.53 13.19
CA ALA A 43 -10.22 -7.59 13.68
C ALA A 43 -9.38 -6.96 12.56
N ILE A 44 -9.31 -7.61 11.39
CA ILE A 44 -8.63 -7.11 10.20
C ILE A 44 -9.47 -7.40 8.95
N TRP A 45 -9.56 -6.42 8.07
CA TRP A 45 -10.25 -6.51 6.79
C TRP A 45 -9.68 -5.47 5.83
N ALA A 46 -9.95 -5.63 4.53
CA ALA A 46 -9.48 -4.67 3.53
C ALA A 46 -10.51 -4.43 2.43
N TRP A 47 -10.48 -3.22 1.88
CA TRP A 47 -11.18 -2.88 0.65
C TRP A 47 -10.18 -2.73 -0.49
N MET A 48 -10.55 -3.25 -1.65
CA MET A 48 -9.84 -3.05 -2.89
C MET A 48 -10.57 -2.00 -3.71
N GLU A 49 -9.84 -1.03 -4.24
CA GLU A 49 -10.33 0.03 -5.10
C GLU A 49 -9.55 0.03 -6.41
N GLU A 50 -10.25 0.20 -7.52
CA GLU A 50 -9.61 0.50 -8.80
C GLU A 50 -9.16 1.96 -8.77
N THR A 51 -7.94 2.21 -9.23
CA THR A 51 -7.45 3.58 -9.41
C THR A 51 -7.65 4.02 -10.87
N ASN A 52 -7.57 5.33 -11.11
CA ASN A 52 -7.54 5.87 -12.47
C ASN A 52 -6.14 5.82 -13.10
N ASP A 53 -5.14 5.26 -12.41
CA ASP A 53 -3.76 5.17 -12.88
C ASP A 53 -3.47 3.77 -13.45
N PRO A 54 -3.25 3.64 -14.78
CA PRO A 54 -2.93 2.35 -15.39
C PRO A 54 -1.63 1.70 -14.90
N ALA A 55 -0.67 2.50 -14.41
CA ALA A 55 0.57 2.00 -13.83
C ALA A 55 0.40 1.54 -12.39
N TRP A 56 -0.69 1.95 -11.73
CA TRP A 56 -1.01 1.66 -10.32
C TRP A 56 -2.49 1.27 -10.15
N PRO A 57 -2.98 0.25 -10.88
CA PRO A 57 -4.41 0.07 -11.13
C PRO A 57 -5.24 -0.37 -9.91
N CYS A 58 -4.61 -0.71 -8.79
CA CYS A 58 -5.31 -1.28 -7.64
C CYS A 58 -4.78 -0.69 -6.33
N SER A 59 -5.66 -0.06 -5.56
CA SER A 59 -5.40 0.32 -4.18
C SER A 59 -6.09 -0.61 -3.20
N ILE A 60 -5.49 -0.80 -2.03
CA ILE A 60 -5.95 -1.66 -0.95
C ILE A 60 -5.93 -0.85 0.34
N ALA A 61 -7.12 -0.48 0.82
CA ALA A 61 -7.30 0.12 2.14
C ALA A 61 -7.42 -0.99 3.19
N VAL A 62 -6.41 -1.14 4.04
CA VAL A 62 -6.38 -2.15 5.11
C VAL A 62 -6.79 -1.51 6.43
N ILE A 63 -7.86 -2.05 7.01
CA ILE A 63 -8.37 -1.65 8.31
C ILE A 63 -8.04 -2.77 9.29
N HIS A 64 -7.35 -2.41 10.37
CA HIS A 64 -7.01 -3.32 11.45
C HIS A 64 -7.30 -2.64 12.79
N HIS A 65 -7.80 -3.43 13.75
CA HIS A 65 -8.14 -2.98 15.09
C HIS A 65 -7.15 -3.58 16.11
N GLY A 66 -6.49 -2.70 16.87
CA GLY A 66 -5.61 -3.10 17.97
C GLY A 66 -4.32 -3.82 17.56
N ASP A 67 -3.61 -4.32 18.56
CA ASP A 67 -2.31 -5.00 18.42
C ASP A 67 -2.46 -6.50 18.10
N GLU A 68 -3.69 -7.02 18.06
CA GLU A 68 -4.01 -8.44 17.89
C GLU A 68 -3.51 -9.01 16.55
N CYS A 69 -3.34 -8.16 15.55
CA CYS A 69 -2.93 -8.57 14.20
C CYS A 69 -1.43 -8.91 14.10
N GLU A 70 -0.63 -8.63 15.14
CA GLU A 70 0.82 -8.86 15.21
C GLU A 70 1.62 -8.39 13.97
N LEU A 71 1.12 -7.39 13.24
CA LEU A 71 1.78 -6.83 12.05
C LEU A 71 3.03 -6.01 12.41
N GLY A 72 3.17 -5.61 13.67
CA GLY A 72 4.31 -4.85 14.18
C GLY A 72 4.14 -3.33 14.04
N SER A 73 5.21 -2.59 14.32
CA SER A 73 5.18 -1.10 14.34
C SER A 73 5.07 -0.45 12.96
N TYR A 74 5.30 -1.21 11.88
CA TYR A 74 5.30 -0.73 10.50
C TYR A 74 4.49 -1.70 9.61
N PRO A 75 3.16 -1.81 9.84
CA PRO A 75 2.33 -2.85 9.25
C PRO A 75 2.20 -2.73 7.72
N ASP A 76 2.11 -1.52 7.21
CA ASP A 76 2.09 -1.19 5.78
C ASP A 76 3.39 -1.57 5.06
N LEU A 77 4.55 -1.26 5.62
CA LEU A 77 5.86 -1.64 5.07
C LEU A 77 5.98 -3.15 5.00
N ARG A 78 5.60 -3.85 6.08
CA ARG A 78 5.63 -5.31 6.14
C ARG A 78 4.72 -5.95 5.10
N VAL A 79 3.50 -5.43 4.97
CA VAL A 79 2.54 -5.88 3.96
C VAL A 79 3.07 -5.59 2.56
N ALA A 80 3.60 -4.41 2.30
CA ALA A 80 4.15 -4.02 1.00
C ALA A 80 5.32 -4.92 0.58
N GLU A 81 6.30 -5.18 1.47
CA GLU A 81 7.39 -6.10 1.17
C GLU A 81 6.87 -7.51 0.87
N TYR A 82 5.88 -7.97 1.63
CA TYR A 82 5.36 -9.31 1.46
C TYR A 82 4.55 -9.49 0.18
N LEU A 83 3.73 -8.50 -0.19
CA LEU A 83 3.02 -8.49 -1.47
C LEU A 83 4.00 -8.43 -2.64
N HIS A 84 5.05 -7.62 -2.53
CA HIS A 84 6.14 -7.60 -3.51
C HIS A 84 6.79 -8.99 -3.64
N GLN A 85 7.12 -9.65 -2.52
CA GLN A 85 7.71 -11.00 -2.52
C GLN A 85 6.78 -12.06 -3.13
N CYS A 86 5.48 -11.98 -2.86
CA CYS A 86 4.51 -12.96 -3.35
C CYS A 86 4.25 -12.83 -4.86
N PHE A 87 4.19 -11.59 -5.37
CA PHE A 87 3.63 -11.32 -6.69
C PHE A 87 4.61 -10.64 -7.65
N GLY A 88 5.77 -10.18 -7.18
CA GLY A 88 6.78 -9.50 -8.00
C GLY A 88 6.38 -8.12 -8.50
N CYS A 89 5.25 -7.57 -8.03
CA CYS A 89 4.76 -6.25 -8.40
C CYS A 89 5.45 -5.14 -7.61
N ASN A 90 5.51 -3.93 -8.17
CA ASN A 90 5.87 -2.74 -7.39
C ASN A 90 4.70 -2.37 -6.48
N VAL A 91 5.04 -1.93 -5.28
CA VAL A 91 4.07 -1.61 -4.23
C VAL A 91 4.36 -0.24 -3.65
N LEU A 92 3.34 0.62 -3.63
CA LEU A 92 3.37 1.94 -3.03
C LEU A 92 2.65 1.87 -1.67
N CYS A 93 3.22 2.48 -0.65
CA CYS A 93 2.64 2.55 0.68
C CYS A 93 3.00 3.87 1.36
N CYS A 94 2.11 4.33 2.25
CA CYS A 94 2.17 5.39 3.26
C CYS A 94 3.25 6.50 3.21
N ILE A 95 2.86 7.66 3.74
CA ILE A 95 3.52 8.95 3.51
C ILE A 95 4.10 9.59 4.79
N TYR A 96 3.96 8.92 5.95
CA TYR A 96 4.16 9.52 7.27
C TYR A 96 5.17 8.78 8.15
N TYR A 97 6.40 8.61 7.67
CA TYR A 97 7.48 8.05 8.49
C TYR A 97 8.58 9.06 8.83
N PRO A 98 9.07 9.07 10.09
CA PRO A 98 10.08 10.05 10.54
C PRO A 98 11.43 9.90 9.83
N PHE A 99 11.71 8.73 9.24
CA PHE A 99 12.92 8.48 8.47
C PHE A 99 12.87 9.01 7.02
N MET A 100 11.74 9.59 6.59
CA MET A 100 11.59 10.10 5.22
C MET A 100 12.38 11.38 4.97
N GLY A 101 12.77 12.13 6.01
CA GLY A 101 13.58 13.35 5.85
C GLY A 101 12.96 14.31 4.81
N ILE A 102 11.70 14.66 5.05
CA ILE A 102 10.78 15.26 4.06
C ILE A 102 11.44 16.46 3.37
N SER A 103 11.57 16.39 2.04
CA SER A 103 12.14 17.45 1.19
C SER A 103 11.26 18.71 1.16
N ASN A 104 9.94 18.56 1.28
CA ASN A 104 9.00 19.66 1.43
C ASN A 104 7.84 19.28 2.40
N PRO A 105 7.81 19.80 3.64
CA PRO A 105 6.74 19.51 4.61
C PRO A 105 5.35 20.07 4.22
N GLN A 106 5.25 20.85 3.14
CA GLN A 106 3.98 21.38 2.63
C GLN A 106 3.41 20.58 1.47
N ASP A 107 4.17 19.61 0.92
CA ASP A 107 3.71 18.76 -0.15
C ASP A 107 3.26 17.40 0.43
N PRO A 108 1.95 17.07 0.38
CA PRO A 108 1.43 15.83 0.93
C PRO A 108 1.56 14.63 -0.04
N TYR A 109 2.04 14.84 -1.28
CA TYR A 109 2.02 13.83 -2.33
C TYR A 109 3.34 13.08 -2.46
N TRP A 110 3.87 12.60 -1.33
CA TRP A 110 5.04 11.73 -1.31
C TRP A 110 4.63 10.33 -0.90
N ALA A 111 5.30 9.29 -1.40
CA ALA A 111 5.06 7.93 -0.96
C ALA A 111 6.37 7.14 -0.80
N LEU A 112 6.26 5.99 -0.16
CA LEU A 112 7.28 4.96 -0.23
C LEU A 112 6.90 3.94 -1.28
N VAL A 113 7.88 3.50 -2.05
CA VAL A 113 7.65 2.49 -3.09
C VAL A 113 8.75 1.47 -3.09
N ILE A 114 8.37 0.19 -3.17
CA ILE A 114 9.29 -0.91 -3.42
C ILE A 114 9.27 -1.26 -4.90
N VAL A 115 10.44 -1.16 -5.53
CA VAL A 115 10.66 -1.47 -6.95
C VAL A 115 11.80 -2.47 -7.03
N SER A 116 11.54 -3.65 -7.60
CA SER A 116 12.54 -4.73 -7.71
C SER A 116 13.26 -5.05 -6.38
N GLY A 117 12.54 -5.01 -5.26
CA GLY A 117 13.07 -5.30 -3.92
C GLY A 117 13.83 -4.16 -3.25
N GLN A 118 13.97 -3.00 -3.91
CA GLN A 118 14.61 -1.81 -3.36
C GLN A 118 13.55 -0.76 -3.00
N TRP A 119 13.69 -0.18 -1.80
CA TRP A 119 12.85 0.91 -1.33
C TRP A 119 13.30 2.27 -1.89
N TYR A 120 12.33 3.08 -2.28
CA TYR A 120 12.49 4.45 -2.74
C TYR A 120 11.54 5.40 -2.03
N PHE A 121 12.00 6.63 -1.85
CA PHE A 121 11.14 7.78 -1.61
C PHE A 121 10.69 8.31 -2.98
N ALA A 122 9.38 8.46 -3.17
CA ALA A 122 8.79 8.78 -4.45
C ALA A 122 7.81 9.96 -4.37
N ASP A 123 7.71 10.70 -5.46
CA ASP A 123 6.71 11.74 -5.69
C ASP A 123 5.49 11.14 -6.37
N THR A 124 4.30 11.46 -5.88
CA THR A 124 3.01 11.14 -6.50
C THR A 124 2.26 12.39 -6.95
N CYS A 125 2.85 13.58 -6.79
CA CYS A 125 2.32 14.83 -7.29
C CYS A 125 2.18 14.77 -8.82
N GLY A 126 1.09 15.33 -9.34
CA GLY A 126 0.68 15.24 -10.74
C GLY A 126 0.06 13.91 -11.17
N THR A 127 0.17 12.83 -10.38
CA THR A 127 -0.34 11.52 -10.79
C THR A 127 -1.85 11.37 -10.56
N ALA A 128 -2.47 10.44 -11.28
CA ALA A 128 -3.88 10.09 -11.09
C ALA A 128 -4.19 9.52 -9.68
N LEU A 129 -3.17 9.20 -8.88
CA LEU A 129 -3.31 8.77 -7.48
C LEU A 129 -3.66 9.91 -6.52
N MET A 130 -3.54 11.18 -6.93
CA MET A 130 -3.86 12.33 -6.06
C MET A 130 -5.37 12.44 -5.72
N GLY A 131 -6.23 11.74 -6.45
CA GLY A 131 -7.67 11.83 -6.31
C GLY A 131 -8.23 13.13 -6.90
N PHE A 132 -9.44 13.03 -7.47
CA PHE A 132 -10.13 13.98 -8.35
C PHE A 132 -9.65 13.96 -9.79
N ASP A 133 -10.63 14.01 -10.72
CA ASP A 133 -10.46 14.17 -12.16
C ASP A 133 -9.41 15.25 -12.46
N LEU A 134 -8.14 14.86 -12.55
CA LEU A 134 -7.15 15.61 -13.29
C LEU A 134 -7.58 15.49 -14.75
N VAL A 135 -8.51 16.37 -15.14
CA VAL A 135 -8.81 16.65 -16.54
C VAL A 135 -7.51 17.15 -17.14
N GLY A 136 -6.71 16.23 -17.67
CA GLY A 136 -5.39 16.52 -18.23
C GLY A 136 -4.21 15.81 -17.58
N ALA A 137 -4.39 14.70 -16.85
CA ALA A 137 -3.25 13.83 -16.57
C ALA A 137 -2.65 13.35 -17.91
N GLU A 138 -1.42 13.75 -18.22
CA GLU A 138 -0.70 13.42 -19.45
C GLU A 138 0.05 12.08 -19.30
N GLU A 139 0.46 11.44 -20.40
CA GLU A 139 1.19 10.14 -20.38
C GLU A 139 2.53 10.18 -19.59
N ASP A 140 2.99 11.37 -19.22
CA ASP A 140 4.21 11.60 -18.44
C ASP A 140 3.97 11.74 -16.92
N ASP A 141 2.71 11.75 -16.47
CA ASP A 141 2.34 11.81 -15.05
C ASP A 141 2.56 10.46 -14.38
N LYS A 142 3.81 10.22 -13.99
CA LYS A 142 4.28 8.96 -13.39
C LYS A 142 4.80 9.22 -12.00
N VAL A 143 4.64 8.21 -11.14
CA VAL A 143 5.32 8.18 -9.84
C VAL A 143 6.83 8.33 -10.05
N GLU A 144 7.40 9.42 -9.55
CA GLU A 144 8.83 9.74 -9.71
C GLU A 144 9.64 9.12 -8.58
N LEU A 145 10.62 8.29 -8.90
CA LEU A 145 11.56 7.75 -7.90
C LEU A 145 12.65 8.79 -7.61
N ILE A 146 12.56 9.45 -6.47
CA ILE A 146 13.49 10.55 -6.13
C ILE A 146 14.84 10.00 -5.69
N ARG A 147 14.82 9.07 -4.73
CA ARG A 147 16.04 8.47 -4.17
C ARG A 147 15.77 7.14 -3.49
N PRO A 148 16.74 6.22 -3.48
CA PRO A 148 16.67 5.02 -2.66
C PRO A 148 16.68 5.39 -1.18
N ILE A 149 16.00 4.58 -0.38
CA ILE A 149 15.99 4.71 1.09
C ILE A 149 16.20 3.36 1.75
N SER A 150 16.53 3.39 3.04
CA SER A 150 16.46 2.23 3.92
C SER A 150 15.27 2.40 4.85
N VAL A 151 14.45 1.36 4.93
CA VAL A 151 13.36 1.27 5.91
C VAL A 151 13.80 0.42 7.11
N PRO A 152 13.15 0.55 8.27
CA PRO A 152 13.38 -0.35 9.40
C PRO A 152 13.20 -1.82 9.01
N ASN A 153 13.91 -2.73 9.68
CA ASN A 153 13.68 -4.16 9.47
C ASN A 153 12.30 -4.54 10.03
N VAL A 154 11.32 -4.72 9.13
CA VAL A 154 9.93 -5.03 9.46
C VAL A 154 9.70 -6.50 9.84
N TRP A 155 10.74 -7.33 9.79
CA TRP A 155 10.72 -8.74 10.15
C TRP A 155 11.44 -9.05 11.47
N ALA A 156 12.09 -8.05 12.07
CA ALA A 156 12.70 -8.20 13.39
C ALA A 156 11.59 -8.26 14.46
N LYS A 157 11.62 -9.31 15.29
CA LYS A 157 10.76 -9.44 16.48
C LYS A 157 11.36 -8.67 17.66
#